data_AF-A0A0J0YR78-F1
#
_entry.id   AF-A0A0J0YR78-F1
#
_cell.length_a   1.000
_cell.length_b   1.000
_cell.length_c   1.000
_cell.angle_alpha   90.00
_cell.angle_beta   90.00
_cell.angle_gamma   90.00
#
_symmetry.space_group_name_H-M   'P 1'
#
loop_
_entity.id
_entity.type
_entity.pdbx_description
1 polymer ?
#
loop_
_entity_poly.entity_id
_entity_poly.type
_entity_poly.pdbx_seq_one_letter_code
_entity_poly.pdbx_strand_id
1 'polypeptide(L)'
;MLEAFILGFWCVWSSDRDIYALTESLSFMILVVLLRTVMAFELPVIDAAWGLSMTASWAYVATVFWGINRFAGSFIVSLALSGLAAVGYFLFTQNIGDWVQLWLL
;
A
#
# COMPACT_ATOMS: atom_id res chain seq x y z
N MET A 1 7.46 -5.16 -6.50
CA MET A 1 8.36 -5.56 -5.39
C MET A 1 8.91 -4.36 -4.61
N LEU A 2 9.47 -3.33 -5.26
CA LEU A 2 9.99 -2.12 -4.56
C LEU A 2 8.94 -1.43 -3.68
N GLU A 3 7.73 -1.21 -4.19
CA GLU A 3 6.63 -0.57 -3.43
C GLU A 3 6.27 -1.32 -2.14
N ALA A 4 6.21 -2.66 -2.21
CA ALA A 4 5.93 -3.51 -1.07
C ALA A 4 7.03 -3.41 0.01
N PHE A 5 8.29 -3.35 -0.42
CA PHE A 5 9.41 -3.11 0.49
C PHE A 5 9.29 -1.74 1.17
N ILE A 6 8.98 -0.69 0.40
CA ILE A 6 8.80 0.66 0.94
C ILE A 6 7.63 0.69 1.93
N LEU A 7 6.52 0.01 1.65
CA LEU A 7 5.40 -0.11 2.59
C LEU A 7 5.84 -0.76 3.90
N GLY A 8 6.54 -1.90 3.83
CA GLY A 8 7.05 -2.57 5.02
C GLY A 8 7.99 -1.70 5.84
N PHE A 9 8.91 -0.97 5.19
CA PHE A 9 9.77 -0.01 5.87
C PHE A 9 8.98 1.13 6.51
N TRP A 10 8.01 1.71 5.78
CA TRP A 10 7.15 2.80 6.27
C TRP A 10 6.36 2.37 7.51
N CYS A 11 5.86 1.14 7.50
CA CYS A 11 5.15 0.51 8.61
C CYS A 11 6.02 0.41 9.87
N VAL A 12 7.26 -0.08 9.75
CA VAL A 12 8.21 -0.13 10.87
C VAL A 12 8.52 1.27 11.38
N TRP A 13 8.84 2.19 10.48
CA TRP A 13 9.17 3.57 10.82
C TRP A 13 8.00 4.30 11.50
N SER A 14 6.77 4.00 11.10
CA SER A 14 5.59 4.63 11.67
C SER A 14 5.15 4.02 12.99
N SER A 15 5.64 2.84 13.36
CA SER A 15 5.22 2.16 14.59
C SER A 15 5.64 2.85 15.89
N ASP A 16 6.57 3.80 15.84
CA ASP A 16 7.06 4.57 17.00
C ASP A 16 6.44 5.98 17.11
N ARG A 17 5.42 6.28 16.30
CA ARG A 17 4.77 7.60 16.22
C ARG A 17 3.26 7.48 16.02
N ASP A 18 2.54 8.58 16.23
CA ASP A 18 1.12 8.64 15.90
C ASP A 18 0.90 8.51 14.39
N ILE A 19 0.18 7.45 14.00
CA ILE A 19 -0.06 7.14 12.59
C ILE A 19 -1.37 7.76 12.14
N TYR A 20 -1.29 8.70 11.19
CA TYR A 20 -2.47 9.22 10.52
C TYR A 20 -2.82 8.33 9.32
N ALA A 21 -3.49 7.21 9.58
CA ALA A 21 -3.66 6.12 8.62
C ALA A 21 -4.17 6.54 7.23
N LEU A 22 -5.15 7.45 7.16
CA LEU A 22 -5.73 7.90 5.87
C LEU A 22 -4.81 8.83 5.09
N THR A 23 -4.13 9.77 5.76
CA THR A 23 -3.27 10.75 5.09
C THR A 23 -1.93 10.11 4.71
N GLU A 24 -1.34 9.30 5.58
CA GLU A 24 -0.10 8.59 5.28
C GLU A 24 -0.27 7.56 4.18
N SER A 25 -1.38 6.82 4.17
CA SER A 25 -1.68 5.90 3.07
C SER A 25 -1.85 6.65 1.75
N LEU A 26 -2.48 7.83 1.75
CA LEU A 26 -2.59 8.65 0.54
C LEU A 26 -1.20 9.13 0.07
N SER A 27 -0.35 9.60 0.97
CA SER A 27 1.04 9.98 0.65
C SER A 27 1.84 8.81 0.08
N PHE A 28 1.67 7.60 0.63
CA PHE A 28 2.26 6.38 0.09
C PHE A 28 1.75 6.09 -1.33
N MET A 29 0.45 6.22 -1.58
CA MET A 29 -0.11 5.99 -2.91
C MET A 29 0.39 6.99 -3.96
N ILE A 30 0.57 8.26 -3.58
CA ILE A 30 1.21 9.26 -4.47
C ILE A 30 2.63 8.81 -4.82
N LEU A 31 3.40 8.35 -3.85
CA LEU A 31 4.74 7.81 -4.07
C LEU A 31 4.72 6.60 -5.01
N VAL A 32 3.75 5.68 -4.84
CA VAL A 32 3.56 4.53 -5.73
C VAL A 32 3.35 4.98 -7.18
N VAL A 33 2.47 5.93 -7.44
CA VAL A 33 2.21 6.44 -8.80
C VAL A 33 3.48 7.05 -9.40
N LEU A 34 4.22 7.84 -8.63
CA LEU A 34 5.49 8.42 -9.08
C LEU A 34 6.53 7.34 -9.39
N LEU A 35 6.69 6.35 -8.51
CA LEU A 35 7.62 5.25 -8.74
C LEU A 35 7.28 4.46 -9.99
N ARG A 36 6.01 4.12 -10.20
CA ARG A 36 5.57 3.40 -11.41
C ARG A 36 5.87 4.19 -12.66
N THR A 37 5.58 5.50 -12.64
CA THR A 37 5.84 6.40 -13.77
C THR A 37 7.34 6.46 -14.09
N VAL A 38 8.19 6.61 -13.07
CA VAL A 38 9.66 6.66 -13.24
C VAL A 38 10.22 5.32 -13.70
N MET A 39 9.74 4.20 -13.16
CA MET A 39 10.21 2.86 -13.54
C MET A 39 9.80 2.48 -14.96
N ALA A 40 8.58 2.85 -15.38
CA ALA A 40 8.06 2.54 -16.71
C ALA A 40 8.48 3.58 -17.78
N PHE A 41 8.97 4.75 -17.36
CA PHE A 41 9.20 5.91 -18.25
C PHE A 41 7.95 6.33 -19.05
N GLU A 42 6.76 6.03 -18.53
CA GLU A 42 5.49 6.30 -19.18
C GLU A 42 4.46 6.81 -18.16
N LEU A 43 3.62 7.74 -18.59
CA LEU A 43 2.51 8.22 -17.76
C LEU A 43 1.41 7.15 -17.71
N PRO A 44 0.79 6.93 -16.53
CA PRO A 44 -0.30 5.98 -16.42
C PRO A 44 -1.52 6.43 -17.25
N VAL A 45 -2.17 5.48 -17.91
CA VAL A 45 -3.49 5.71 -18.52
C VAL A 45 -4.52 5.80 -17.39
N ILE A 46 -5.15 6.97 -17.26
CA ILE A 46 -6.15 7.22 -16.22
C ILE A 46 -7.52 6.80 -16.75
N ASP A 47 -7.92 5.57 -16.44
CA ASP A 47 -9.24 5.02 -16.72
C ASP A 47 -9.95 4.56 -15.43
N ALA A 48 -11.17 4.03 -15.57
CA ALA A 48 -11.95 3.53 -14.42
C ALA A 48 -11.25 2.37 -13.70
N ALA A 49 -10.58 1.49 -14.45
CA ALA A 49 -9.85 0.36 -13.89
C ALA A 49 -8.63 0.81 -13.07
N TRP A 50 -7.88 1.79 -13.57
CA TRP A 50 -6.79 2.43 -12.85
C TRP A 50 -7.30 3.08 -11.57
N GLY A 51 -8.38 3.85 -11.65
CA GLY A 51 -8.99 4.52 -10.49
C GLY A 51 -9.37 3.52 -9.39
N LEU A 52 -10.10 2.46 -9.75
CA LEU A 52 -10.48 1.41 -8.81
C LEU A 52 -9.27 0.68 -8.21
N SER A 53 -8.27 0.37 -9.04
CA SER A 53 -7.03 -0.28 -8.57
C SER A 53 -6.30 0.58 -7.53
N MET A 54 -6.20 1.89 -7.79
CA MET A 54 -5.56 2.83 -6.86
C MET A 54 -6.37 3.01 -5.58
N THR A 55 -7.69 3.15 -5.66
CA THR A 55 -8.55 3.28 -4.48
C THR A 55 -8.54 2.02 -3.62
N ALA A 56 -8.56 0.83 -4.24
CA ALA A 56 -8.47 -0.43 -3.51
C ALA A 56 -7.11 -0.61 -2.84
N SER A 57 -6.02 -0.26 -3.53
CA SER A 57 -4.67 -0.26 -2.97
C SER A 57 -4.53 0.73 -1.82
N TRP A 58 -5.12 1.93 -1.94
CA TRP A 58 -5.17 2.91 -0.88
C TRP A 58 -5.89 2.38 0.36
N ALA A 59 -7.08 1.79 0.18
CA ALA A 59 -7.86 1.21 1.27
C ALA A 59 -7.10 0.08 1.99
N TYR A 60 -6.38 -0.75 1.23
CA TYR A 60 -5.50 -1.77 1.80
C TYR A 60 -4.43 -1.13 2.72
N VAL A 61 -3.69 -0.13 2.21
CA VAL A 61 -2.61 0.53 2.96
C VAL A 61 -3.15 1.26 4.19
N ALA A 62 -4.30 1.94 4.07
CA ALA A 62 -4.97 2.58 5.20
C ALA A 62 -5.33 1.57 6.29
N THR A 63 -5.81 0.38 5.92
CA THR A 63 -6.15 -0.70 6.85
C THR A 63 -4.90 -1.24 7.55
N VAL A 64 -3.80 -1.40 6.81
CA VAL A 64 -2.50 -1.78 7.37
C VAL A 64 -2.03 -0.78 8.42
N PHE A 65 -2.03 0.51 8.09
CA PHE A 65 -1.58 1.56 9.01
C PHE A 65 -2.47 1.66 10.24
N TRP A 66 -3.79 1.52 10.08
CA TRP A 66 -4.70 1.41 11.22
C TRP A 66 -4.36 0.20 12.10
N GLY A 67 -4.09 -0.96 11.50
CA GLY A 67 -3.73 -2.18 12.21
C GLY A 67 -2.43 -2.02 13.00
N ILE A 68 -1.39 -1.43 12.40
CA ILE A 68 -0.12 -1.17 13.09
C ILE A 68 -0.35 -0.24 14.28
N ASN A 69 -1.05 0.87 14.07
CA ASN A 69 -1.36 1.83 15.14
C ASN A 69 -2.10 1.17 16.32
N ARG A 70 -2.89 0.12 16.04
CA ARG A 70 -3.68 -0.57 17.07
C ARG A 70 -2.93 -1.68 17.79
N PHE A 71 -2.08 -2.42 17.08
CA PHE A 71 -1.52 -3.70 17.54
C PHE A 71 0.00 -3.69 17.75
N ALA A 72 0.72 -2.69 17.25
CA ALA A 72 2.16 -2.56 17.47
C ALA A 72 2.46 -2.20 18.93
N GLY A 73 2.72 -3.21 19.77
CA GLY A 73 3.10 -3.02 21.18
C GLY A 73 4.58 -3.30 21.48
N SER A 74 5.31 -3.88 20.53
CA SER A 74 6.75 -4.14 20.65
C SER A 74 7.40 -4.17 19.28
N PHE A 75 8.71 -3.92 19.22
CA PHE A 75 9.46 -3.93 17.95
C PHE A 75 9.28 -5.22 17.15
N ILE A 76 9.31 -6.39 17.80
CA ILE A 76 9.14 -7.68 17.14
C ILE A 76 7.75 -7.80 16.50
N VAL A 77 6.70 -7.35 17.20
CA VAL A 77 5.33 -7.36 16.67
C VAL A 77 5.21 -6.37 15.50
N SER A 78 5.77 -5.17 15.61
CA SER A 78 5.82 -4.19 14.53
C SER A 78 6.49 -4.77 13.28
N LEU A 79 7.62 -5.46 13.46
CA LEU A 79 8.39 -6.05 12.37
C LEU A 79 7.62 -7.20 11.69
N ALA A 80 6.96 -8.04 12.47
CA ALA A 80 6.09 -9.11 11.93
C ALA A 80 4.89 -8.54 11.15
N LEU A 81 4.17 -7.56 11.72
CA LEU A 81 3.04 -6.92 11.05
C LEU A 81 3.46 -6.20 9.77
N SER A 82 4.60 -5.51 9.80
CA SER A 82 5.17 -4.83 8.64
C SER A 82 5.58 -5.81 7.54
N GLY A 83 6.14 -6.96 7.91
CA GLY A 83 6.45 -8.04 6.97
C GLY A 83 5.19 -8.62 6.32
N LEU A 84 4.16 -8.89 7.12
CA LEU A 84 2.86 -9.37 6.61
C LEU A 84 2.20 -8.34 5.69
N ALA A 85 2.26 -7.06 6.03
CA ALA A 85 1.76 -5.97 5.21
C ALA A 85 2.48 -5.88 3.86
N ALA A 86 3.82 -5.98 3.86
CA ALA A 86 4.61 -5.95 2.63
C ALA A 86 4.28 -7.14 1.72
N VAL A 87 4.27 -8.36 2.26
CA VAL A 87 3.95 -9.57 1.49
C VAL A 87 2.50 -9.52 0.99
N GLY A 88 1.56 -9.13 1.85
CA GLY A 88 0.16 -9.00 1.48
C GLY A 88 -0.06 -7.95 0.39
N TYR A 89 0.59 -6.79 0.47
CA TYR A 89 0.52 -5.76 -0.57
C TYR A 89 1.11 -6.26 -1.90
N PHE A 90 2.23 -6.98 -1.85
CA PHE A 90 2.81 -7.58 -3.05
C PHE A 90 1.83 -8.53 -3.74
N LEU A 91 1.25 -9.48 -3.01
CA LEU A 91 0.26 -10.40 -3.56
C LEU A 91 -0.99 -9.67 -4.04
N PHE A 92 -1.45 -8.67 -3.29
CA PHE A 92 -2.60 -7.85 -3.66
C PHE A 92 -2.37 -7.13 -4.99
N THR A 93 -1.24 -6.43 -5.14
CA THR A 93 -0.93 -5.69 -6.37
C THR A 93 -0.70 -6.57 -7.60
N GLN A 94 -0.33 -7.83 -7.42
CA GLN A 94 -0.24 -8.79 -8.54
C GLN A 94 -1.62 -9.20 -9.08
N ASN A 95 -2.63 -9.29 -8.21
CA ASN A 95 -3.95 -9.83 -8.57
C ASN A 95 -5.01 -8.73 -8.75
N ILE A 96 -4.75 -7.49 -8.32
CA ILE A 96 -5.74 -6.41 -8.33
C ILE A 96 -6.25 -6.07 -9.73
N GLY A 97 -5.40 -6.21 -10.76
CA GLY A 97 -5.80 -5.98 -12.15
C GLY A 97 -6.95 -6.90 -12.56
N ASP A 98 -6.80 -8.20 -12.32
CA ASP A 98 -7.81 -9.21 -12.65
C ASP A 98 -9.10 -9.01 -11.85
N TRP A 99 -8.98 -8.68 -10.56
CA TRP A 99 -10.15 -8.44 -9.71
C TRP A 99 -10.93 -7.20 -10.13
N VAL A 100 -10.25 -6.12 -10.51
CA VAL A 100 -10.90 -4.90 -10.97
C VAL A 100 -11.63 -5.13 -12.30
N GLN A 101 -11.07 -5.94 -13.20
CA GLN A 101 -11.77 -6.31 -14.43
C GLN A 101 -13.06 -7.07 -14.12
N LEU A 102 -13.05 -7.98 -13.13
CA LEU A 102 -14.26 -8.68 -12.69
C LEU A 102 -15.32 -7.74 -12.08
N TRP A 103 -14.91 -6.64 -11.44
CA TRP A 103 -15.85 -5.66 -10.86
C TRP A 103 -16.47 -4.71 -11.90
N LEU A 104 -15.88 -4.61 -13.09
CA LEU A 104 -16.34 -3.74 -14.18
C LEU A 104 -17.23 -4.47 -15.20
N LEU A 105 -17.36 -5.80 -15.10
CA LEU A 105 -18.29 -6.63 -15.88
C LEU A 105 -19.71 -6.57 -15.31
#